data_AF-A0A976X4X4-F1
#
_entry.id   AF-A0A976X4X4-F1
#
_cell.length_a   1.000
_cell.length_b   1.000
_cell.length_c   1.000
_cell.angle_alpha   90.00
_cell.angle_beta   90.00
_cell.angle_gamma   90.00
#
_symmetry.space_group_name_H-M   'P 1'
#
loop_
_entity.id
_entity.type
_entity.pdbx_description
1 polymer ?
#
loop_
_entity_poly.entity_id
_entity_poly.type
_entity_poly.pdbx_seq_one_letter_code
_entity_poly.pdbx_strand_id
1 'polypeptide(L)'
;MPKSSVQKQDRISVRIAPDIKRAATSELEKRGLSLSNYIQFALANIASGESDYLNTPSALAAKEAAEHDQNKQIGDGTIQSFNKYLETIKRNEN
;
A
#
# COMPACT_ATOMS: atom_id res chain seq x y z
N MET A 1 -22.44 25.47 -5.70
CA MET A 1 -21.37 24.54 -5.28
C MET A 1 -21.66 23.18 -5.91
N PRO A 2 -20.74 22.60 -6.71
CA PRO A 2 -20.94 21.25 -7.21
C PRO A 2 -20.87 20.28 -6.02
N LYS A 3 -21.90 19.44 -5.86
CA LYS A 3 -21.88 18.37 -4.86
C LYS A 3 -20.86 17.33 -5.32
N SER A 4 -19.71 17.27 -4.66
CA SER A 4 -18.81 16.12 -4.82
C SER A 4 -19.61 14.87 -4.47
N SER A 5 -19.86 14.00 -5.46
CA SER A 5 -20.54 12.74 -5.22
C SER A 5 -19.61 11.88 -4.36
N VAL A 6 -19.90 11.79 -3.07
CA VAL A 6 -19.23 10.85 -2.17
C VAL A 6 -19.43 9.46 -2.78
N GLN A 7 -18.38 8.91 -3.40
CA GLN A 7 -18.41 7.55 -3.92
C GLN A 7 -18.75 6.62 -2.77
N LYS A 8 -19.82 5.82 -2.95
CA LYS A 8 -20.18 4.79 -1.97
C LYS A 8 -19.02 3.80 -1.89
N GLN A 9 -18.48 3.63 -0.69
CA GLN A 9 -17.48 2.61 -0.42
C GLN A 9 -18.20 1.30 -0.10
N ASP A 10 -17.85 0.23 -0.81
CA ASP A 10 -18.36 -1.10 -0.52
C ASP A 10 -17.60 -1.73 0.65
N ARG A 11 -18.33 -2.40 1.55
CA ARG A 11 -17.75 -3.08 2.70
C ARG A 11 -17.54 -4.55 2.40
N ILE A 12 -16.31 -5.02 2.54
CA ILE A 12 -15.98 -6.44 2.46
C ILE A 12 -16.07 -7.06 3.86
N SER A 13 -16.73 -8.19 3.98
CA SER A 13 -16.85 -8.94 5.24
C SER A 13 -16.67 -10.43 4.95
N VAL A 14 -15.61 -11.01 5.52
CA VAL A 14 -15.22 -12.41 5.29
C VAL A 14 -15.02 -13.11 6.62
N ARG A 15 -15.43 -14.37 6.72
CA ARG A 15 -15.15 -15.22 7.88
C ARG A 15 -13.75 -15.82 7.74
N ILE A 16 -12.91 -15.63 8.76
CA ILE A 16 -11.56 -16.17 8.85
C ILE A 16 -11.38 -16.80 10.24
N ALA A 17 -10.61 -17.88 10.32
CA ALA A 17 -10.26 -18.51 11.58
C ALA A 17 -9.49 -17.52 12.49
N PRO A 18 -9.82 -17.40 13.80
CA PRO A 18 -9.27 -16.36 14.65
C PRO A 18 -7.75 -16.36 14.77
N ASP A 19 -7.15 -17.55 14.78
CA ASP A 19 -5.71 -17.80 14.80
C ASP A 19 -5.02 -17.30 13.53
N ILE A 20 -5.58 -17.59 12.36
CA ILE A 20 -5.09 -17.10 11.06
C ILE A 20 -5.17 -15.58 10.99
N LYS A 21 -6.29 -14.99 11.42
CA LYS A 21 -6.44 -13.52 11.47
C LYS A 21 -5.35 -12.90 12.34
N ARG A 22 -5.13 -13.45 13.53
CA ARG A 22 -4.12 -12.93 14.47
C ARG A 22 -2.70 -13.05 13.92
N ALA A 23 -2.36 -14.19 13.34
CA ALA A 23 -1.06 -14.41 12.72
C ALA A 23 -0.81 -13.43 11.55
N ALA A 24 -1.79 -13.31 10.65
CA ALA A 24 -1.70 -12.38 9.52
C ALA A 24 -1.59 -10.92 9.96
N THR A 25 -2.38 -10.49 10.95
CA THR A 25 -2.28 -9.14 11.52
C THR A 25 -0.87 -8.88 12.07
N SER A 26 -0.33 -9.80 12.88
CA SER A 26 1.00 -9.61 13.47
C SER A 26 2.11 -9.52 12.42
N GLU A 27 2.06 -10.33 11.37
CA GLU A 27 3.05 -10.26 10.28
C GLU A 27 2.93 -8.98 9.45
N LEU A 28 1.71 -8.50 9.20
CA LEU A 28 1.48 -7.27 8.45
C LEU A 28 1.89 -6.03 9.27
N GLU A 29 1.64 -6.02 10.58
CA GLU A 29 2.04 -4.93 11.48
C GLU A 29 3.56 -4.74 11.51
N LYS A 30 4.35 -5.83 11.45
CA LYS A 30 5.81 -5.75 11.31
C LYS A 30 6.26 -4.97 10.06
N ARG A 31 5.39 -4.90 9.05
CA ARG A 31 5.61 -4.21 7.76
C ARG A 31 4.85 -2.88 7.68
N GLY A 32 4.24 -2.42 8.78
CA GLY A 32 3.45 -1.19 8.82
C GLY A 32 2.12 -1.27 8.04
N LEU A 33 1.62 -2.48 7.76
CA LEU A 33 0.39 -2.70 7.02
C LEU A 33 -0.73 -3.20 7.94
N SER A 34 -1.94 -2.67 7.74
CA SER A 34 -3.14 -3.24 8.33
C SER A 34 -3.74 -4.31 7.40
N LEU A 35 -4.57 -5.19 7.98
CA LEU A 35 -5.29 -6.21 7.23
C LEU A 35 -6.18 -5.59 6.12
N SER A 36 -6.80 -4.45 6.40
CA SER A 36 -7.64 -3.74 5.43
C SER A 36 -6.84 -3.18 4.26
N ASN A 37 -5.65 -2.62 4.54
CA ASN A 37 -4.78 -2.08 3.49
C ASN A 37 -4.30 -3.21 2.58
N TYR A 38 -3.86 -4.32 3.17
CA TYR A 38 -3.44 -5.50 2.43
C TYR A 38 -4.54 -6.04 1.50
N ILE A 39 -5.76 -6.17 2.00
CA ILE A 39 -6.92 -6.63 1.19
C ILE A 39 -7.22 -5.65 0.05
N GLN A 40 -7.21 -4.34 0.32
CA GLN A 40 -7.44 -3.32 -0.72
C GLN A 40 -6.40 -3.40 -1.84
N PHE A 41 -5.11 -3.53 -1.50
CA PHE A 41 -4.05 -3.67 -2.48
C PHE A 41 -4.18 -4.96 -3.28
N ALA A 42 -4.45 -6.09 -2.62
CA ALA A 42 -4.62 -7.37 -3.31
C ALA A 42 -5.77 -7.30 -4.34
N LEU A 43 -6.89 -6.69 -3.98
CA LEU A 43 -8.03 -6.53 -4.88
C LEU A 43 -7.74 -5.57 -6.04
N ALA A 44 -7.06 -4.45 -5.77
CA ALA A 44 -6.64 -3.52 -6.82
C ALA A 44 -5.69 -4.17 -7.83
N ASN A 45 -4.78 -5.01 -7.37
CA ASN A 45 -3.83 -5.72 -8.23
C ASN A 45 -4.52 -6.77 -9.10
N ILE A 46 -5.40 -7.57 -8.51
CA ILE A 46 -6.22 -8.54 -9.28
C ILE A 46 -7.07 -7.80 -10.31
N ALA A 47 -7.69 -6.67 -9.94
CA ALA A 47 -8.46 -5.85 -10.87
C ALA A 47 -7.60 -5.26 -11.99
N SER A 48 -6.30 -5.05 -11.74
CA SER A 48 -5.31 -4.59 -12.72
C SER A 48 -4.71 -5.71 -13.57
N GLY A 49 -5.05 -6.97 -13.30
CA GLY A 49 -4.55 -8.15 -14.01
C GLY A 49 -3.23 -8.72 -13.49
N GLU A 50 -2.73 -8.24 -12.34
CA GLU A 50 -1.52 -8.76 -11.70
C GLU A 50 -1.89 -9.84 -10.67
N SER A 51 -1.33 -11.05 -10.82
CA SER A 51 -1.69 -12.22 -10.02
C SER A 51 -0.74 -12.53 -8.85
N ASP A 52 0.44 -11.94 -8.79
CA ASP A 52 1.42 -12.25 -7.73
C ASP A 52 2.20 -11.03 -7.24
N TYR A 53 1.74 -10.47 -6.12
CA TYR A 53 2.26 -9.25 -5.48
C TYR A 53 3.75 -9.31 -5.09
N LEU A 54 4.25 -10.48 -4.67
CA LEU A 54 5.62 -10.62 -4.17
C LEU A 54 6.63 -10.94 -5.26
N ASN A 55 6.15 -11.37 -6.43
CA ASN A 55 6.98 -11.80 -7.55
C ASN A 55 6.80 -10.94 -8.80
N THR A 56 6.13 -9.78 -8.70
CA THR A 56 6.14 -8.83 -9.82
C THR A 56 7.59 -8.36 -10.08
N PRO A 57 7.96 -8.06 -11.33
CA PRO A 57 9.29 -7.51 -11.63
C PRO A 57 9.62 -6.26 -10.79
N SER A 58 8.60 -5.44 -10.49
CA SER A 58 8.74 -4.26 -9.64
C SER A 58 8.98 -4.61 -8.17
N ALA A 59 8.27 -5.60 -7.62
CA ALA A 59 8.48 -6.06 -6.25
C ALA A 59 9.85 -6.73 -6.08
N LEU A 60 10.29 -7.51 -7.06
CA LEU A 60 11.62 -8.11 -7.09
C LEU A 60 12.72 -7.04 -7.15
N ALA A 61 12.57 -6.02 -8.01
CA ALA A 61 13.51 -4.91 -8.09
C ALA A 61 13.54 -4.07 -6.81
N ALA A 62 12.40 -3.84 -6.16
CA ALA A 62 12.33 -3.12 -4.89
C ALA A 62 12.99 -3.91 -3.74
N LYS A 63 12.82 -5.24 -3.73
CA LYS A 63 13.50 -6.12 -2.77
C LYS A 63 15.01 -6.09 -2.97
N GLU A 64 15.48 -6.23 -4.20
CA GLU A 64 16.91 -6.17 -4.54
C GLU A 64 17.52 -4.82 -4.12
N ALA A 65 16.82 -3.71 -4.40
CA ALA A 65 17.27 -2.38 -3.98
C ALA A 65 17.39 -2.22 -2.45
N ALA A 66 16.49 -2.85 -1.69
CA ALA A 66 16.53 -2.83 -0.23
C ALA A 66 17.63 -3.74 0.34
N GLU A 67 17.89 -4.89 -0.27
CA GLU A 67 18.95 -5.82 0.15
C GLU A 67 20.36 -5.29 -0.14
N HIS A 68 20.50 -4.42 -1.14
CA HIS A 68 21.77 -3.83 -1.57
C HIS A 68 21.98 -2.36 -1.17
N ASP A 69 21.16 -1.83 -0.25
CA ASP A 69 21.19 -0.41 0.18
C ASP A 69 21.09 0.61 -0.98
N GLN A 70 20.48 0.21 -2.10
CA GLN A 70 20.24 1.06 -3.27
C GLN A 70 18.92 1.81 -3.18
N ASN A 71 18.28 1.81 -2.01
CA ASN A 71 17.05 2.54 -1.77
C ASN A 71 17.27 4.03 -1.95
N LYS A 72 16.46 4.65 -2.81
CA LYS A 72 16.41 6.12 -2.91
C LYS A 72 15.72 6.66 -1.66
N GLN A 73 16.50 7.34 -0.81
CA GLN A 73 15.93 8.08 0.31
C GLN A 73 15.12 9.26 -0.24
N ILE A 74 13.81 9.23 -0.02
CA ILE A 74 12.92 10.34 -0.38
C ILE A 74 12.78 11.25 0.83
N GLY A 75 13.36 12.45 0.73
CA GLY A 75 13.37 13.41 1.82
C GLY A 75 14.42 13.14 2.89
N ASP A 76 14.44 13.96 3.92
CA ASP A 76 15.41 13.94 5.02
C ASP A 76 14.82 13.33 6.32
N GLY A 77 13.66 12.68 6.23
CA GLY A 77 12.96 12.09 7.37
C GLY A 77 12.17 13.09 8.23
N THR A 78 12.10 14.37 7.83
CA THR A 78 11.31 15.39 8.53
C THR A 78 9.85 15.42 8.09
N ILE A 79 8.99 15.97 8.95
CA ILE A 79 7.58 16.26 8.60
C ILE A 79 7.49 17.22 7.41
N GLN A 80 8.46 18.11 7.24
CA GLN A 80 8.50 19.07 6.14
C GLN A 80 8.78 18.40 4.80
N SER A 81 9.73 17.45 4.75
CA SER A 81 9.98 16.69 3.52
C SER A 81 8.82 15.75 3.17
N PHE A 82 8.12 15.20 4.17
CA PHE A 82 6.88 14.47 3.96
C PHE A 82 5.79 15.34 3.31
N ASN A 83 5.53 16.53 3.86
CA ASN A 83 4.53 17.45 3.29
C ASN A 83 4.89 17.88 1.85
N LYS A 84 6.18 18.13 1.57
CA LYS A 84 6.65 18.47 0.21
C LYS A 84 6.46 17.31 -0.77
N TYR A 85 6.67 16.09 -0.32
CA TYR A 85 6.41 14.89 -1.12
C TYR A 85 4.92 14.74 -1.46
N LEU A 86 4.04 14.96 -0.48
CA LEU A 86 2.58 14.95 -0.71
C LEU A 86 2.15 15.98 -1.77
N GLU A 87 2.70 17.20 -1.72
CA GLU A 87 2.42 18.22 -2.74
C GLU A 87 2.94 17.83 -4.14
N THR A 88 4.04 17.08 -4.21
CA THR A 88 4.58 16.58 -5.48
C THR A 88 3.67 15.53 -6.10
N ILE A 89 3.12 14.61 -5.29
CA ILE A 89 2.17 13.61 -5.77
C ILE A 89 0.90 14.29 -6.31
N LYS A 90 0.31 15.22 -5.54
CA LYS A 90 -0.88 15.98 -5.97
C LYS A 90 -0.70 16.75 -7.27
N ARG A 91 0.52 17.22 -7.55
CA ARG A 91 0.84 17.94 -8.79
C ARG A 91 0.93 17.00 -10.00
N ASN A 92 1.34 15.76 -9.80
CA ASN A 92 1.51 14.78 -10.89
C ASN A 92 0.23 14.01 -11.23
N GLU A 93 -0.82 14.12 -10.41
CA GLU A 93 -2.15 13.55 -10.66
C GLU A 93 -3.10 14.49 -11.46
N ASN A 94 -2.63 15.70 -11.81
CA ASN A 94 -3.32 16.65 -12.71
C ASN A 94 -2.59 16.76 -14.05
#